data_AF-A0A1I4MYT8-F1
#
_entry.id   AF-A0A1I4MYT8-F1
#
_cell.length_a   1.000
_cell.length_b   1.000
_cell.length_c   1.000
_cell.angle_alpha   90.00
_cell.angle_beta   90.00
_cell.angle_gamma   90.00
#
_symmetry.space_group_name_H-M   'P 1'
#
loop_
_entity.id
_entity.type
_entity.pdbx_description
1 polymer ?
#
loop_
_entity_poly.entity_id
_entity_poly.type
_entity_poly.pdbx_seq_one_letter_code
_entity_poly.pdbx_strand_id
1 'polypeptide(L)'
;MTAAARNILASVGLGGANLANDVATVQSMLNHVPSGKGGPAPGLDTDGKCGPLTVGAIRNFQFTQFNAADGRVDVGHRTIERLQGFDQGPGAAPAPLPGGIAPPQIVTPPGFLPPKSDPGASPTFAMPPGLSPLRRRILEIGMGEAQPEPAVTDLKTVRDGNETVRAGWQRLKQYFDEGVEGWSEQKWKDKATWDGVRIPGKRIPQPGTSGVSWCGIFATWVARTAGAQTKWRIGAGPTGLKLNFGRNCRPGDIAVMAKDVHHFIVASPLGDEIVTINGNSNNQAILVKPRPLSSVVYFYSVED
;
A
#
# COMPACT_ATOMS: atom_id res chain seq x y z
N MET A 1 -35.75 -13.35 -24.36
CA MET A 1 -35.73 -12.10 -23.57
C MET A 1 -34.43 -12.09 -22.79
N THR A 2 -33.51 -11.19 -23.11
CA THR A 2 -32.20 -11.08 -22.44
C THR A 2 -32.39 -10.50 -21.05
N ALA A 3 -31.93 -11.20 -20.01
CA ALA A 3 -31.86 -10.64 -18.66
C ALA A 3 -31.06 -9.33 -18.70
N ALA A 4 -31.56 -8.27 -18.06
CA ALA A 4 -30.83 -7.02 -17.94
C ALA A 4 -29.50 -7.31 -17.22
N ALA A 5 -28.38 -6.91 -17.83
CA ALA A 5 -27.06 -7.12 -17.24
C ALA A 5 -26.96 -6.37 -15.90
N ARG A 6 -26.48 -7.05 -14.85
CA ARG A 6 -26.27 -6.42 -13.53
C ARG A 6 -25.23 -5.30 -13.67
N ASN A 7 -25.52 -4.15 -13.08
CA ASN A 7 -24.67 -2.96 -13.15
C ASN A 7 -24.50 -2.33 -11.78
N ILE A 8 -23.58 -1.38 -11.68
CA ILE A 8 -23.28 -0.60 -10.47
C ILE A 8 -23.73 0.86 -10.64
N LEU A 9 -24.13 1.50 -9.56
CA LEU A 9 -24.56 2.91 -9.54
C LEU A 9 -23.38 3.87 -9.36
N ALA A 10 -22.33 3.45 -8.67
CA ALA A 10 -21.10 4.18 -8.48
C ALA A 10 -19.88 3.26 -8.55
N SER A 11 -18.68 3.84 -8.64
CA SER A 11 -17.45 3.06 -8.80
C SER A 11 -17.13 2.20 -7.57
N VAL A 12 -16.59 1.01 -7.83
CA VAL A 12 -16.25 0.00 -6.81
C VAL A 12 -14.78 -0.36 -6.90
N GLY A 13 -14.12 -0.60 -5.78
CA GLY A 13 -12.71 -0.91 -5.72
C GLY A 13 -11.87 0.30 -5.31
N LEU A 14 -10.67 0.37 -5.86
CA LEU A 14 -9.64 1.23 -5.35
C LEU A 14 -9.92 2.72 -5.62
N GLY A 15 -10.17 3.48 -4.56
CA GLY A 15 -10.57 4.89 -4.69
C GLY A 15 -11.95 5.10 -5.31
N GLY A 16 -12.77 4.04 -5.39
CA GLY A 16 -14.17 4.12 -5.79
C GLY A 16 -15.09 4.63 -4.67
N ALA A 17 -16.33 4.95 -5.01
CA ALA A 17 -17.37 5.33 -4.05
C ALA A 17 -17.71 4.20 -3.08
N ASN A 18 -17.58 2.94 -3.53
CA ASN A 18 -17.73 1.73 -2.70
C ASN A 18 -19.07 1.64 -1.96
N LEU A 19 -20.17 1.98 -2.64
CA LEU A 19 -21.52 1.76 -2.12
C LEU A 19 -21.73 0.27 -1.85
N ALA A 20 -22.23 -0.09 -0.67
CA ALA A 20 -22.29 -1.49 -0.22
C ALA A 20 -23.00 -2.41 -1.23
N ASN A 21 -24.08 -1.95 -1.86
CA ASN A 21 -24.83 -2.71 -2.87
C ASN A 21 -24.02 -2.92 -4.17
N ASP A 22 -23.26 -1.91 -4.61
CA ASP A 22 -22.41 -2.02 -5.80
C ASP A 22 -21.23 -2.95 -5.54
N VAL A 23 -20.66 -2.88 -4.32
CA VAL A 23 -19.57 -3.75 -3.88
C VAL A 23 -20.03 -5.22 -3.85
N ALA A 24 -21.19 -5.50 -3.27
CA ALA A 24 -21.75 -6.85 -3.23
C ALA A 24 -22.03 -7.38 -4.65
N THR A 25 -22.51 -6.50 -5.54
CA THR A 25 -22.74 -6.81 -6.95
C THR A 25 -21.43 -7.19 -7.65
N VAL A 26 -20.35 -6.41 -7.49
CA VAL A 26 -19.03 -6.72 -8.07
C VAL A 26 -18.39 -7.96 -7.45
N GLN A 27 -18.48 -8.15 -6.13
CA GLN A 27 -18.01 -9.38 -5.45
C GLN A 27 -18.72 -10.62 -6.03
N SER A 28 -20.04 -10.54 -6.24
CA SER A 28 -20.83 -11.61 -6.84
C SER A 28 -20.40 -11.89 -8.28
N MET A 29 -20.23 -10.87 -9.11
CA MET A 29 -19.76 -11.05 -10.49
C MET A 29 -18.35 -11.64 -10.56
N LEU A 30 -17.44 -11.20 -9.68
CA LEU A 30 -16.08 -11.74 -9.60
C LEU A 30 -16.08 -13.24 -9.26
N ASN A 31 -16.95 -13.67 -8.36
CA ASN A 31 -17.08 -15.08 -7.98
C ASN A 31 -17.60 -15.98 -9.12
N HIS A 32 -18.26 -15.43 -10.12
CA HIS A 32 -18.67 -16.17 -11.33
C HIS A 32 -17.56 -16.28 -12.38
N VAL A 33 -16.46 -15.54 -12.21
CA VAL A 33 -15.30 -15.66 -13.10
C VAL A 33 -14.51 -16.92 -12.72
N PRO A 34 -14.20 -17.83 -13.67
CA PRO A 34 -13.29 -18.94 -13.39
C PRO A 34 -11.91 -18.46 -12.92
N SER A 35 -11.26 -19.17 -12.01
CA SER A 35 -9.95 -18.79 -11.46
C SER A 35 -8.89 -18.61 -12.55
N GLY A 36 -8.84 -19.50 -13.55
CA GLY A 36 -7.96 -19.39 -14.72
C GLY A 36 -8.28 -18.20 -15.66
N LYS A 37 -9.36 -17.48 -15.41
CA LYS A 37 -9.76 -16.23 -16.08
C LYS A 37 -9.70 -15.02 -15.14
N GLY A 38 -9.05 -15.14 -13.99
CA GLY A 38 -8.80 -14.03 -13.06
C GLY A 38 -9.84 -13.92 -11.94
N GLY A 39 -10.73 -14.91 -11.78
CA GLY A 39 -11.62 -14.99 -10.62
C GLY A 39 -10.89 -15.33 -9.31
N PRO A 40 -11.43 -14.92 -8.16
CA PRO A 40 -10.86 -15.21 -6.85
C PRO A 40 -10.99 -16.71 -6.49
N ALA A 41 -9.94 -17.27 -5.87
CA ALA A 41 -9.93 -18.63 -5.31
C ALA A 41 -9.16 -18.61 -3.97
N PRO A 42 -9.82 -18.78 -2.81
CA PRO A 42 -11.26 -19.00 -2.63
C PRO A 42 -12.11 -17.78 -3.07
N GLY A 43 -13.41 -18.00 -3.32
CA GLY A 43 -14.35 -16.93 -3.64
C GLY A 43 -14.46 -15.89 -2.52
N LEU A 44 -14.89 -14.68 -2.87
CA LEU A 44 -15.13 -13.60 -1.92
C LEU A 44 -16.46 -13.76 -1.20
N ASP A 45 -16.52 -13.31 0.05
CA ASP A 45 -17.80 -13.04 0.70
C ASP A 45 -18.50 -11.86 -0.01
N THR A 46 -19.79 -12.00 -0.31
CA THR A 46 -20.62 -10.95 -0.94
C THR A 46 -21.23 -10.03 0.11
N ASP A 47 -20.37 -9.45 0.94
CA ASP A 47 -20.74 -8.70 2.14
C ASP A 47 -20.88 -7.18 1.92
N GLY A 48 -20.62 -6.70 0.70
CA GLY A 48 -20.68 -5.28 0.36
C GLY A 48 -19.51 -4.46 0.93
N LYS A 49 -18.48 -5.10 1.50
CA LYS A 49 -17.30 -4.40 2.05
C LYS A 49 -16.17 -4.37 1.03
N CYS A 50 -15.78 -3.17 0.59
CA CYS A 50 -14.70 -3.01 -0.36
C CYS A 50 -13.34 -3.05 0.35
N GLY A 51 -12.99 -4.22 0.88
CA GLY A 51 -11.71 -4.49 1.54
C GLY A 51 -10.60 -4.93 0.57
N PRO A 52 -9.41 -5.25 1.12
CA PRO A 52 -8.25 -5.68 0.33
C PRO A 52 -8.51 -6.90 -0.56
N LEU A 53 -9.38 -7.83 -0.11
CA LEU A 53 -9.74 -9.01 -0.90
C LEU A 53 -10.56 -8.65 -2.15
N THR A 54 -11.55 -7.77 -2.01
CA THR A 54 -12.36 -7.27 -3.14
C THR A 54 -11.49 -6.50 -4.14
N VAL A 55 -10.64 -5.57 -3.67
CA VAL A 55 -9.72 -4.82 -4.53
C VAL A 55 -8.70 -5.74 -5.20
N GLY A 56 -8.16 -6.72 -4.45
CA GLY A 56 -7.23 -7.72 -4.98
C GLY A 56 -7.85 -8.56 -6.11
N ALA A 57 -9.10 -9.01 -5.93
CA ALA A 57 -9.84 -9.74 -6.95
C ALA A 57 -10.12 -8.88 -8.20
N ILE A 58 -10.48 -7.60 -8.03
CA ILE A 58 -10.63 -6.66 -9.16
C ILE A 58 -9.32 -6.53 -9.94
N ARG A 59 -8.18 -6.35 -9.24
CA ARG A 59 -6.86 -6.23 -9.89
C ARG A 59 -6.47 -7.51 -10.63
N ASN A 60 -6.69 -8.67 -10.02
CA ASN A 60 -6.39 -9.97 -10.63
C ASN A 60 -7.22 -10.18 -11.90
N PHE A 61 -8.51 -9.89 -11.83
CA PHE A 61 -9.40 -9.94 -12.98
C PHE A 61 -8.94 -9.01 -14.09
N GLN A 62 -8.71 -7.73 -13.78
CA GLN A 62 -8.26 -6.74 -14.76
C GLN A 62 -6.93 -7.11 -15.41
N PHE A 63 -5.95 -7.56 -14.62
CA PHE A 63 -4.65 -7.97 -15.13
C PHE A 63 -4.80 -9.18 -16.07
N THR A 64 -5.59 -10.18 -15.68
CA THR A 64 -5.82 -11.38 -16.49
C THR A 64 -6.57 -11.08 -17.78
N GLN A 65 -7.51 -10.12 -17.76
CA GLN A 65 -8.32 -9.78 -18.94
C GLN A 65 -7.65 -8.76 -19.87
N PHE A 66 -6.78 -7.89 -19.34
CA PHE A 66 -6.32 -6.71 -20.07
C PHE A 66 -4.82 -6.42 -19.96
N ASN A 67 -4.04 -7.25 -19.25
CA ASN A 67 -2.62 -7.03 -18.93
C ASN A 67 -2.32 -5.71 -18.20
N ALA A 68 -3.34 -5.07 -17.61
CA ALA A 68 -3.23 -3.84 -16.82
C ALA A 68 -4.33 -3.82 -15.75
N ALA A 69 -3.99 -3.35 -14.55
CA ALA A 69 -4.89 -3.36 -13.40
C ALA A 69 -4.71 -2.12 -12.52
N ASP A 70 -5.78 -1.34 -12.35
CA ASP A 70 -5.86 -0.17 -11.47
C ASP A 70 -6.63 -0.46 -10.17
N GLY A 71 -7.33 -1.59 -10.12
CA GLY A 71 -8.11 -2.06 -8.99
C GLY A 71 -9.47 -1.41 -8.83
N ARG A 72 -9.99 -0.71 -9.84
CA ARG A 72 -11.27 0.00 -9.79
C ARG A 72 -12.20 -0.41 -10.93
N VAL A 73 -13.48 -0.57 -10.61
CA VAL A 73 -14.58 -0.83 -11.54
C VAL A 73 -15.42 0.44 -11.63
N ASP A 74 -15.44 1.08 -12.79
CA ASP A 74 -16.23 2.28 -13.05
C ASP A 74 -17.52 1.95 -13.81
N VAL A 75 -18.57 2.75 -13.55
CA VAL A 75 -19.90 2.61 -14.17
C VAL A 75 -19.77 2.73 -15.69
N GLY A 76 -20.27 1.75 -16.43
CA GLY A 76 -20.28 1.78 -17.90
C GLY A 76 -18.91 1.66 -18.57
N HIS A 77 -17.87 1.22 -17.85
CA HIS A 77 -16.52 1.08 -18.37
C HIS A 77 -16.12 -0.39 -18.58
N ARG A 78 -15.00 -0.60 -19.29
CA ARG A 78 -14.51 -1.93 -19.72
C ARG A 78 -14.48 -3.02 -18.66
N THR A 79 -14.21 -2.70 -17.38
CA THR A 79 -14.14 -3.72 -16.33
C THR A 79 -15.52 -4.27 -15.97
N ILE A 80 -16.54 -3.41 -15.85
CA ILE A 80 -17.91 -3.87 -15.55
C ILE A 80 -18.52 -4.62 -16.74
N GLU A 81 -18.28 -4.15 -17.97
CA GLU A 81 -18.74 -4.82 -19.20
C GLU A 81 -18.15 -6.23 -19.31
N ARG A 82 -16.87 -6.39 -18.97
CA ARG A 82 -16.21 -7.69 -19.04
C ARG A 82 -16.73 -8.66 -17.98
N LEU A 83 -17.03 -8.16 -16.77
CA LEU A 83 -17.62 -8.95 -15.68
C LEU A 83 -19.01 -9.46 -16.04
N GLN A 84 -19.84 -8.63 -16.66
CA GLN A 84 -21.18 -9.01 -17.14
C GLN A 84 -21.14 -10.20 -18.12
N GLY A 85 -20.07 -10.35 -18.90
CA GLY A 85 -19.88 -11.50 -19.79
C GLY A 85 -19.64 -12.84 -19.08
N PHE A 86 -19.27 -12.82 -17.80
CA PHE A 86 -19.17 -14.03 -16.96
C PHE A 86 -20.43 -14.26 -16.10
N ASP A 87 -21.31 -13.27 -16.05
CA ASP A 87 -22.50 -13.26 -15.19
C ASP A 87 -23.74 -13.89 -15.83
N GLN A 88 -23.64 -14.33 -17.09
CA GLN A 88 -24.72 -14.98 -17.84
C GLN A 88 -24.82 -16.48 -17.51
N GLY A 89 -25.01 -16.80 -16.23
CA GLY A 89 -25.51 -18.08 -15.71
C GLY A 89 -26.82 -17.84 -14.91
N PRO A 90 -27.79 -18.77 -14.89
CA PRO A 90 -29.17 -18.43 -14.54
C PRO A 90 -29.37 -18.19 -13.03
N GLY A 91 -29.95 -17.04 -12.65
CA GLY A 91 -30.61 -16.89 -11.34
C GLY A 91 -30.67 -15.49 -10.71
N ALA A 92 -31.61 -14.67 -11.20
CA ALA A 92 -32.44 -13.65 -10.53
C ALA A 92 -31.89 -12.70 -9.42
N ALA A 93 -32.17 -11.40 -9.65
CA ALA A 93 -32.00 -10.23 -8.78
C ALA A 93 -33.11 -10.06 -7.70
N PRO A 94 -33.05 -8.98 -6.92
CA PRO A 94 -34.13 -7.97 -7.00
C PRO A 94 -33.65 -6.53 -7.31
N ALA A 95 -34.61 -5.72 -7.75
CA ALA A 95 -34.54 -4.51 -8.58
C ALA A 95 -34.33 -3.15 -7.80
N PRO A 96 -34.21 -1.99 -8.48
CA PRO A 96 -33.54 -0.77 -7.99
C PRO A 96 -34.46 0.33 -7.43
N LEU A 97 -33.86 1.34 -6.76
CA LEU A 97 -34.49 2.63 -6.46
C LEU A 97 -33.99 3.74 -7.40
N PRO A 98 -34.85 4.70 -7.82
CA PRO A 98 -34.51 5.75 -8.76
C PRO A 98 -34.02 7.05 -8.09
N GLY A 99 -33.02 7.70 -8.70
CA GLY A 99 -32.73 9.12 -8.51
C GLY A 99 -31.31 9.42 -8.03
N GLY A 100 -30.53 10.13 -8.84
CA GLY A 100 -29.21 10.63 -8.43
C GLY A 100 -28.34 11.19 -9.55
N ILE A 101 -28.55 12.47 -9.83
CA ILE A 101 -27.73 13.48 -10.51
C ILE A 101 -26.27 13.08 -10.83
N ALA A 102 -25.85 13.31 -12.09
CA ALA A 102 -24.48 13.14 -12.58
C ALA A 102 -23.49 14.18 -12.01
N PRO A 103 -22.30 13.77 -11.52
CA PRO A 103 -21.15 14.66 -11.28
C PRO A 103 -20.08 14.55 -12.38
N PRO A 104 -19.13 15.50 -12.45
CA PRO A 104 -18.58 16.03 -13.70
C PRO A 104 -17.44 15.20 -14.31
N GLN A 105 -17.41 15.20 -15.64
CA GLN A 105 -16.30 14.68 -16.44
C GLN A 105 -15.15 15.69 -16.45
N ILE A 106 -13.96 15.29 -15.97
CA ILE A 106 -12.71 16.03 -16.23
C ILE A 106 -12.18 15.56 -17.58
N VAL A 107 -12.32 16.42 -18.59
CA VAL A 107 -11.69 16.23 -19.91
C VAL A 107 -10.29 16.83 -19.85
N THR A 108 -9.25 16.03 -20.02
CA THR A 108 -7.90 16.54 -20.30
C THR A 108 -7.73 16.77 -21.80
N PRO A 109 -7.37 17.99 -22.27
CA PRO A 109 -7.20 18.26 -23.69
C PRO A 109 -5.98 17.53 -24.30
N PRO A 110 -6.01 17.19 -25.60
CA PRO A 110 -4.86 16.61 -26.29
C PRO A 110 -3.71 17.64 -26.36
N GLY A 111 -2.53 17.27 -25.82
CA GLY A 111 -1.31 18.11 -25.87
C GLY A 111 -0.68 18.45 -24.52
N PHE A 112 -1.24 17.99 -23.40
CA PHE A 112 -0.59 18.15 -22.09
C PHE A 112 0.63 17.23 -21.97
N LEU A 113 1.83 17.77 -22.18
CA LEU A 113 3.05 17.15 -21.70
C LEU A 113 3.14 17.38 -20.18
N PRO A 114 3.38 16.33 -19.36
CA PRO A 114 3.63 16.54 -17.94
C PRO A 114 4.83 17.49 -17.79
N PRO A 115 4.81 18.41 -16.81
CA PRO A 115 5.90 19.36 -16.64
C PRO A 115 7.21 18.59 -16.46
N LYS A 116 8.26 19.08 -17.13
CA LYS A 116 9.64 18.70 -16.82
C LYS A 116 9.81 18.82 -15.32
N SER A 117 10.25 17.73 -14.68
CA SER A 117 10.72 17.76 -13.31
C SER A 117 11.90 18.72 -13.26
N ASP A 118 11.66 19.96 -12.81
CA ASP A 118 12.74 20.84 -12.40
C ASP A 118 13.53 20.10 -11.29
N PRO A 119 14.87 20.09 -11.35
CA PRO A 119 15.69 19.66 -10.23
C PRO A 119 15.65 20.78 -9.17
N GLY A 120 14.47 21.04 -8.60
CA GLY A 120 14.34 21.84 -7.39
C GLY A 120 14.90 21.00 -6.24
N ALA A 121 15.87 21.54 -5.53
CA ALA A 121 16.42 20.92 -4.33
C ALA A 121 15.28 20.42 -3.44
N SER A 122 15.31 19.13 -3.09
CA SER A 122 14.39 18.57 -2.10
C SER A 122 14.34 19.52 -0.91
N PRO A 123 13.16 20.03 -0.49
CA PRO A 123 13.08 20.96 0.61
C PRO A 123 13.81 20.35 1.80
N THR A 124 14.77 21.08 2.35
CA THR A 124 15.55 20.64 3.50
C THR A 124 14.56 20.38 4.63
N PHE A 125 14.46 19.15 5.10
CA PHE A 125 13.53 18.81 6.17
C PHE A 125 13.88 19.62 7.43
N ALA A 126 12.91 20.39 7.93
CA ALA A 126 13.03 21.09 9.19
C ALA A 126 12.37 20.27 10.30
N MET A 127 13.12 20.00 11.38
CA MET A 127 12.60 19.27 12.54
C MET A 127 11.44 20.05 13.18
N PRO A 128 10.27 19.43 13.40
CA PRO A 128 9.16 20.08 14.09
C PRO A 128 9.56 20.59 15.49
N PRO A 129 9.09 21.78 15.91
CA PRO A 129 9.32 22.26 17.27
C PRO A 129 8.50 21.45 18.29
N GLY A 130 8.90 21.49 19.56
CA GLY A 130 8.12 20.91 20.67
C GLY A 130 8.08 19.38 20.74
N LEU A 131 8.90 18.67 19.96
CA LEU A 131 8.99 17.22 20.00
C LEU A 131 9.63 16.72 21.30
N SER A 132 9.12 15.60 21.82
CA SER A 132 9.80 14.84 22.86
C SER A 132 11.17 14.33 22.36
N PRO A 133 12.10 13.97 23.27
CA PRO A 133 13.37 13.37 22.88
C PRO A 133 13.21 12.11 22.01
N LEU A 134 12.22 11.27 22.31
CA LEU A 134 11.94 10.05 21.55
C LEU A 134 11.49 10.38 20.12
N ARG A 135 10.50 11.27 19.95
CA ARG A 135 9.99 11.66 18.63
C ARG A 135 11.07 12.32 17.79
N ARG A 136 11.88 13.21 18.39
CA ARG A 136 13.02 13.82 17.69
C ARG A 136 13.97 12.76 17.16
N ARG A 137 14.36 11.80 18.01
CA ARG A 137 15.30 10.74 17.63
C ARG A 137 14.74 9.81 16.54
N ILE A 138 13.44 9.51 16.56
CA ILE A 138 12.76 8.77 15.49
C ILE A 138 12.91 9.49 14.15
N LEU A 139 12.67 10.80 14.12
CA LEU A 139 12.77 11.59 12.89
C LEU A 139 14.22 11.75 12.42
N GLU A 140 15.18 11.93 13.34
CA GLU A 140 16.61 11.96 13.02
C GLU A 140 17.07 10.66 12.34
N ILE A 141 16.73 9.51 12.92
CA ILE A 141 17.08 8.20 12.35
C ILE A 141 16.38 8.00 11.01
N GLY A 142 15.06 8.20 10.96
CA GLY A 142 14.28 7.96 9.74
C GLY A 142 14.72 8.85 8.57
N MET A 143 15.02 10.13 8.84
CA MET A 143 15.52 11.06 7.83
C MET A 143 16.95 10.72 7.41
N GLY A 144 17.80 10.29 8.34
CA GLY A 144 19.16 9.82 8.04
C GLY A 144 19.20 8.61 7.12
N GLU A 145 18.17 7.76 7.12
CA GLU A 145 18.04 6.66 6.16
C GLU A 145 17.50 7.09 4.79
N ALA A 146 16.87 8.27 4.70
CA ALA A 146 16.20 8.76 3.49
C ALA A 146 17.00 9.84 2.74
N GLN A 147 17.85 10.59 3.44
CA GLN A 147 18.51 11.79 2.96
C GLN A 147 20.00 11.85 3.38
N PRO A 148 20.87 12.52 2.59
CA PRO A 148 20.59 13.18 1.30
C PRO A 148 20.30 12.18 0.17
N GLU A 149 20.69 10.92 0.36
CA GLU A 149 20.37 9.82 -0.53
C GLU A 149 19.80 8.64 0.27
N PRO A 150 18.89 7.85 -0.32
CA PRO A 150 18.33 6.68 0.36
C PRO A 150 19.41 5.65 0.71
N ALA A 151 19.44 5.22 1.97
CA ALA A 151 20.35 4.19 2.45
C ALA A 151 20.10 2.82 1.79
N VAL A 152 18.88 2.59 1.28
CA VAL A 152 18.46 1.40 0.52
C VAL A 152 17.75 1.87 -0.73
N THR A 153 18.09 1.32 -1.91
CA THR A 153 17.40 1.60 -3.19
C THR A 153 17.79 0.61 -4.29
N ASP A 154 16.83 0.18 -5.13
CA ASP A 154 17.07 -0.61 -6.35
C ASP A 154 17.71 0.23 -7.47
N LEU A 155 17.68 1.56 -7.39
CA LEU A 155 18.24 2.44 -8.43
C LEU A 155 19.78 2.46 -8.45
N LYS A 156 20.41 2.02 -7.36
CA LYS A 156 21.86 1.97 -7.23
C LYS A 156 22.27 0.54 -6.94
N THR A 157 23.30 0.08 -7.64
CA THR A 157 23.85 -1.26 -7.47
C THR A 157 25.34 -1.21 -7.20
N VAL A 158 25.84 -2.16 -6.41
CA VAL A 158 27.26 -2.35 -6.10
C VAL A 158 27.68 -3.77 -6.46
N ARG A 159 28.99 -3.98 -6.62
CA ARG A 159 29.55 -5.33 -6.81
C ARG A 159 29.80 -5.97 -5.45
N ASP A 160 29.33 -7.20 -5.29
CA ASP A 160 29.58 -8.04 -4.13
C ASP A 160 30.07 -9.40 -4.63
N GLY A 161 31.40 -9.55 -4.67
CA GLY A 161 32.07 -10.62 -5.40
C GLY A 161 31.71 -10.62 -6.89
N ASN A 162 31.11 -11.71 -7.34
CA ASN A 162 30.69 -11.89 -8.74
C ASN A 162 29.27 -11.37 -9.03
N GLU A 163 28.53 -10.96 -8.00
CA GLU A 163 27.14 -10.55 -8.13
C GLU A 163 26.99 -9.02 -8.16
N THR A 164 25.97 -8.55 -8.87
CA THR A 164 25.53 -7.16 -8.81
C THR A 164 24.33 -7.08 -7.87
N VAL A 165 24.49 -6.36 -6.76
CA VAL A 165 23.53 -6.31 -5.66
C VAL A 165 23.05 -4.87 -5.42
N ARG A 166 21.90 -4.72 -4.78
CA ARG A 166 21.30 -3.47 -4.33
C ARG A 166 22.28 -2.71 -3.41
N ALA A 167 22.49 -1.43 -3.68
CA ALA A 167 23.17 -0.56 -2.74
C ALA A 167 22.35 -0.47 -1.44
N GLY A 168 23.00 -0.75 -0.30
CA GLY A 168 22.32 -0.79 1.00
C GLY A 168 21.69 -2.12 1.37
N TRP A 169 21.95 -3.22 0.63
CA TRP A 169 21.36 -4.52 0.98
C TRP A 169 21.70 -4.98 2.41
N GLN A 170 22.90 -4.69 2.92
CA GLN A 170 23.27 -5.00 4.30
C GLN A 170 22.46 -4.19 5.30
N ARG A 171 22.15 -2.94 4.96
CA ARG A 171 21.29 -2.07 5.78
C ARG A 171 19.85 -2.57 5.78
N LEU A 172 19.32 -3.00 4.63
CA LEU A 172 18.03 -3.67 4.56
C LEU A 172 18.00 -4.96 5.40
N LYS A 173 19.06 -5.78 5.35
CA LYS A 173 19.20 -6.98 6.20
C LYS A 173 19.13 -6.62 7.68
N GLN A 174 19.83 -5.57 8.10
CA GLN A 174 19.83 -5.09 9.48
C GLN A 174 18.44 -4.71 9.99
N TYR A 175 17.61 -4.05 9.16
CA TYR A 175 16.23 -3.72 9.57
C TYR A 175 15.42 -4.97 9.94
N PHE A 176 15.66 -6.09 9.24
CA PHE A 176 15.01 -7.37 9.54
C PHE A 176 15.60 -8.02 10.79
N ASP A 177 16.93 -8.09 10.88
CA ASP A 177 17.63 -8.72 12.00
C ASP A 177 17.26 -8.09 13.35
N GLU A 178 17.15 -6.76 13.38
CA GLU A 178 16.91 -6.02 14.61
C GLU A 178 15.42 -5.70 14.81
N GLY A 179 14.70 -5.48 13.72
CA GLY A 179 13.32 -5.01 13.73
C GLY A 179 12.26 -6.09 13.86
N VAL A 180 12.54 -7.35 13.49
CA VAL A 180 11.52 -8.41 13.44
C VAL A 180 11.62 -9.35 14.65
N GLU A 181 10.47 -9.71 15.23
CA GLU A 181 10.40 -10.72 16.30
C GLU A 181 10.76 -12.11 15.77
N GLY A 182 11.65 -12.81 16.47
CA GLY A 182 12.06 -14.18 16.11
C GLY A 182 12.86 -14.30 14.82
N TRP A 183 13.33 -13.19 14.23
CA TRP A 183 14.23 -13.23 13.08
C TRP A 183 15.63 -13.68 13.50
N SER A 184 16.28 -14.47 12.66
CA SER A 184 17.59 -15.04 12.95
C SER A 184 18.35 -15.36 11.66
N GLU A 185 19.64 -15.62 11.78
CA GLU A 185 20.51 -16.04 10.66
C GLU A 185 19.98 -17.27 9.91
N GLN A 186 19.18 -18.12 10.57
CA GLN A 186 18.56 -19.27 9.93
C GLN A 186 17.61 -18.86 8.78
N LYS A 187 16.95 -17.69 8.87
CA LYS A 187 16.07 -17.19 7.81
C LYS A 187 16.84 -16.82 6.55
N TRP A 188 18.07 -16.33 6.67
CA TRP A 188 18.91 -15.94 5.54
C TRP A 188 19.48 -17.12 4.74
N LYS A 189 19.37 -18.35 5.26
CA LYS A 189 19.73 -19.56 4.50
C LYS A 189 18.73 -19.88 3.39
N ASP A 190 17.49 -19.37 3.47
CA ASP A 190 16.54 -19.48 2.38
C ASP A 190 16.96 -18.59 1.22
N LYS A 191 17.12 -19.18 0.02
CA LYS A 191 17.64 -18.46 -1.15
C LYS A 191 16.72 -17.32 -1.55
N ALA A 192 15.40 -17.48 -1.47
CA ALA A 192 14.47 -16.43 -1.88
C ALA A 192 14.54 -15.22 -0.92
N THR A 193 14.71 -15.48 0.37
CA THR A 193 14.92 -14.46 1.41
C THR A 193 16.25 -13.75 1.23
N TRP A 194 17.33 -14.49 0.97
CA TRP A 194 18.67 -13.94 0.69
C TRP A 194 18.71 -13.10 -0.59
N ASP A 195 18.14 -13.61 -1.67
CA ASP A 195 18.05 -12.91 -2.94
C ASP A 195 17.14 -11.68 -2.82
N GLY A 196 16.06 -11.76 -2.03
CA GLY A 196 15.12 -10.67 -1.83
C GLY A 196 15.74 -9.45 -1.16
N VAL A 197 16.69 -9.65 -0.24
CA VAL A 197 17.40 -8.56 0.43
C VAL A 197 18.54 -7.99 -0.42
N ARG A 198 19.14 -8.80 -1.30
CA ARG A 198 20.34 -8.43 -2.09
C ARG A 198 20.07 -7.97 -3.51
N ILE A 199 19.17 -8.62 -4.23
CA ILE A 199 19.09 -8.46 -5.68
C ILE A 199 18.02 -7.41 -6.04
N PRO A 200 18.36 -6.38 -6.85
CA PRO A 200 17.40 -5.39 -7.31
C PRO A 200 16.17 -6.04 -7.98
N GLY A 201 14.97 -5.50 -7.71
CA GLY A 201 13.72 -6.05 -8.23
C GLY A 201 13.22 -7.32 -7.52
N LYS A 202 14.06 -8.01 -6.74
CA LYS A 202 13.62 -9.12 -5.88
C LYS A 202 13.18 -8.59 -4.51
N ARG A 203 12.31 -9.37 -3.85
CA ARG A 203 11.70 -9.03 -2.55
C ARG A 203 11.82 -10.22 -1.61
N ILE A 204 12.00 -9.94 -0.32
CA ILE A 204 11.98 -10.97 0.73
C ILE A 204 10.58 -11.61 0.75
N PRO A 205 10.44 -12.95 0.64
CA PRO A 205 9.16 -13.63 0.71
C PRO A 205 8.44 -13.31 2.02
N GLN A 206 7.12 -13.11 1.94
CA GLN A 206 6.31 -12.82 3.11
C GLN A 206 5.08 -13.73 3.15
N PRO A 207 4.70 -14.23 4.34
CA PRO A 207 3.50 -15.04 4.47
C PRO A 207 2.24 -14.17 4.32
N GLY A 208 1.24 -14.69 3.61
CA GLY A 208 -0.04 -14.01 3.35
C GLY A 208 -0.15 -13.40 1.95
N THR A 209 -1.34 -12.87 1.63
CA THR A 209 -1.66 -12.27 0.33
C THR A 209 -1.56 -10.74 0.31
N SER A 210 -1.33 -10.10 1.46
CA SER A 210 -1.36 -8.65 1.64
C SER A 210 0.01 -8.07 2.02
N GLY A 211 0.68 -7.48 1.02
CA GLY A 211 1.66 -6.43 1.25
C GLY A 211 3.09 -6.89 1.55
N VAL A 212 4.04 -6.11 1.02
CA VAL A 212 5.45 -6.22 1.38
C VAL A 212 5.64 -5.43 2.68
N SER A 213 5.69 -6.15 3.81
CA SER A 213 5.80 -5.61 5.17
C SER A 213 7.07 -4.83 5.46
N TRP A 214 8.05 -4.76 4.55
CA TRP A 214 9.30 -4.09 4.89
C TRP A 214 9.14 -2.58 5.11
N CYS A 215 8.07 -1.96 4.59
CA CYS A 215 7.67 -0.61 5.00
C CYS A 215 7.42 -0.51 6.52
N GLY A 216 6.68 -1.47 7.08
CA GLY A 216 6.37 -1.55 8.50
C GLY A 216 7.54 -2.02 9.34
N ILE A 217 8.33 -2.99 8.85
CA ILE A 217 9.57 -3.44 9.50
C ILE A 217 10.55 -2.27 9.62
N PHE A 218 10.73 -1.49 8.54
CA PHE A 218 11.55 -0.28 8.57
C PHE A 218 11.03 0.72 9.62
N ALA A 219 9.75 1.09 9.58
CA ALA A 219 9.19 2.04 10.54
C ALA A 219 9.34 1.56 11.99
N THR A 220 9.17 0.26 12.21
CA THR A 220 9.33 -0.37 13.53
C THR A 220 10.78 -0.40 13.98
N TRP A 221 11.70 -0.70 13.07
CA TRP A 221 13.14 -0.65 13.33
C TRP A 221 13.58 0.77 13.71
N VAL A 222 13.09 1.81 13.02
CA VAL A 222 13.39 3.21 13.37
C VAL A 222 12.92 3.53 14.79
N ALA A 223 11.65 3.21 15.11
CA ALA A 223 11.10 3.45 16.46
C ALA A 223 11.90 2.71 17.54
N ARG A 224 12.26 1.45 17.28
CA ARG A 224 13.09 0.64 18.18
C ARG A 224 14.47 1.25 18.39
N THR A 225 15.16 1.63 17.32
CA THR A 225 16.51 2.22 17.36
C THR A 225 16.49 3.56 18.11
N ALA A 226 15.37 4.28 18.08
CA ALA A 226 15.19 5.51 18.86
C ALA A 226 14.96 5.26 20.37
N GLY A 227 14.60 4.03 20.76
CA GLY A 227 14.41 3.63 22.16
C GLY A 227 12.99 3.13 22.49
N ALA A 228 12.06 3.11 21.54
CA ALA A 228 10.73 2.57 21.77
C ALA A 228 10.79 1.04 21.98
N GLN A 229 10.01 0.53 22.93
CA GLN A 229 9.94 -0.91 23.22
C GLN A 229 9.00 -1.61 22.22
N THR A 230 9.48 -1.77 20.99
CA THR A 230 8.72 -2.37 19.88
C THR A 230 9.55 -3.34 19.06
N LYS A 231 8.87 -4.30 18.43
CA LYS A 231 9.36 -5.13 17.33
C LYS A 231 8.22 -5.44 16.36
N TRP A 232 8.56 -5.74 15.11
CA TRP A 232 7.60 -6.15 14.10
C TRP A 232 7.27 -7.63 14.28
N ARG A 233 6.02 -7.92 14.60
CA ARG A 233 5.48 -9.29 14.59
C ARG A 233 4.77 -9.54 13.26
N ILE A 234 5.20 -10.57 12.56
CA ILE A 234 4.59 -11.00 11.31
C ILE A 234 3.09 -11.25 11.53
N GLY A 235 2.25 -10.61 10.72
CA GLY A 235 0.78 -10.70 10.81
C GLY A 235 0.13 -9.78 11.86
N ALA A 236 0.91 -9.06 12.67
CA ALA A 236 0.36 -8.16 13.71
C ALA A 236 0.88 -6.71 13.63
N GLY A 237 2.09 -6.48 13.10
CA GLY A 237 2.70 -5.16 13.01
C GLY A 237 3.61 -4.82 14.21
N PRO A 238 3.86 -3.54 14.51
CA PRO A 238 4.69 -3.13 15.65
C PRO A 238 4.00 -3.47 16.98
N THR A 239 4.64 -4.33 17.78
CA THR A 239 4.20 -4.72 19.12
C THR A 239 4.62 -3.69 20.16
N GLY A 240 3.92 -3.62 21.30
CA GLY A 240 4.28 -2.71 22.39
C GLY A 240 3.94 -1.23 22.15
N LEU A 241 3.44 -0.87 20.96
CA LEU A 241 2.92 0.46 20.65
C LEU A 241 1.40 0.49 20.74
N LYS A 242 0.85 1.64 21.15
CA LYS A 242 -0.60 1.83 21.26
C LYS A 242 -1.21 2.02 19.87
N LEU A 243 -2.06 1.10 19.45
CA LEU A 243 -2.84 1.22 18.23
C LEU A 243 -4.01 2.20 18.45
N ASN A 244 -4.10 3.21 17.58
CA ASN A 244 -5.17 4.20 17.58
C ASN A 244 -5.85 4.23 16.20
N PHE A 245 -7.18 4.33 16.22
CA PHE A 245 -7.99 4.51 15.04
C PHE A 245 -8.26 5.99 14.82
N GLY A 246 -8.16 6.46 13.57
CA GLY A 246 -8.33 7.87 13.23
C GLY A 246 -7.05 8.48 12.64
N ARG A 247 -7.00 9.81 12.66
CA ARG A 247 -6.00 10.62 11.94
C ARG A 247 -5.26 11.61 12.82
N ASN A 248 -5.45 11.55 14.13
CA ASN A 248 -4.77 12.40 15.11
C ASN A 248 -3.34 11.91 15.43
N CYS A 249 -2.62 11.39 14.43
CA CYS A 249 -1.23 10.98 14.56
C CYS A 249 -0.30 12.20 14.75
N ARG A 250 0.83 11.99 15.40
CA ARG A 250 1.85 13.01 15.69
C ARG A 250 3.17 12.68 14.98
N PRO A 251 4.05 13.68 14.76
CA PRO A 251 5.38 13.43 14.22
C PRO A 251 6.12 12.35 15.03
N GLY A 252 6.61 11.31 14.37
CA GLY A 252 7.25 10.13 14.97
C GLY A 252 6.33 8.92 15.11
N ASP A 253 5.00 9.06 14.97
CA ASP A 253 4.09 7.91 14.98
C ASP A 253 4.23 7.08 13.68
N ILE A 254 3.92 5.79 13.78
CA ILE A 254 3.85 4.89 12.63
C ILE A 254 2.41 4.87 12.13
N ALA A 255 2.12 5.57 11.04
CA ALA A 255 0.80 5.63 10.43
C ALA A 255 0.66 4.62 9.28
N VAL A 256 -0.58 4.23 9.00
CA VAL A 256 -0.92 3.24 7.96
C VAL A 256 -1.97 3.79 7.00
N MET A 257 -1.82 3.46 5.71
CA MET A 257 -2.82 3.71 4.66
C MET A 257 -3.36 2.39 4.07
N ALA A 258 -4.66 2.36 3.75
CA ALA A 258 -5.37 1.11 3.42
C ALA A 258 -5.15 0.56 2.00
N LYS A 259 -4.90 1.41 0.98
CA LYS A 259 -4.83 1.03 -0.45
C LYS A 259 -3.92 -0.17 -0.75
N ASP A 260 -2.79 -0.31 -0.04
CA ASP A 260 -1.85 -1.44 -0.15
C ASP A 260 -1.23 -1.83 1.23
N VAL A 261 -1.91 -1.52 2.35
CA VAL A 261 -1.38 -1.59 3.74
C VAL A 261 0.07 -1.10 3.81
N HIS A 262 0.25 0.21 3.64
CA HIS A 262 1.58 0.83 3.62
C HIS A 262 1.83 1.59 4.92
N HIS A 263 2.89 1.21 5.62
CA HIS A 263 3.31 1.84 6.87
C HIS A 263 4.34 2.93 6.59
N PHE A 264 4.28 4.02 7.33
CA PHE A 264 5.22 5.13 7.22
C PHE A 264 5.31 5.90 8.54
N ILE A 265 6.42 6.62 8.73
CA ILE A 265 6.60 7.51 9.88
C ILE A 265 6.08 8.89 9.49
N VAL A 266 5.24 9.50 10.34
CA VAL A 266 4.79 10.89 10.18
C VAL A 266 5.94 11.82 10.57
N ALA A 267 6.31 12.78 9.73
CA ALA A 267 7.48 13.65 9.96
C ALA A 267 7.13 15.12 10.19
N SER A 268 5.92 15.56 9.82
CA SER A 268 5.44 16.92 10.05
C SER A 268 4.25 16.96 11.00
N PRO A 269 3.94 18.12 11.61
CA PRO A 269 2.67 18.33 12.30
C PRO A 269 1.47 18.05 11.38
N LEU A 270 0.30 17.90 11.99
CA LEU A 270 -0.94 17.70 11.25
C LEU A 270 -1.30 18.94 10.43
N GLY A 271 -1.66 18.69 9.19
CA GLY A 271 -2.27 19.59 8.24
C GLY A 271 -3.01 18.75 7.20
N ASP A 272 -3.59 19.38 6.17
CA ASP A 272 -4.25 18.64 5.09
C ASP A 272 -3.27 17.69 4.37
N GLU A 273 -2.00 18.11 4.31
CA GLU A 273 -0.88 17.32 3.84
C GLU A 273 0.15 17.14 4.96
N ILE A 274 0.70 15.92 5.07
CA ILE A 274 1.75 15.54 6.01
C ILE A 274 2.99 15.05 5.25
N VAL A 275 4.16 15.38 5.77
CA VAL A 275 5.44 14.82 5.32
C VAL A 275 5.62 13.45 5.97
N THR A 276 6.06 12.46 5.19
CA THR A 276 6.17 11.07 5.64
C THR A 276 7.49 10.44 5.23
N ILE A 277 8.03 9.54 6.06
CA ILE A 277 9.23 8.75 5.78
C ILE A 277 8.80 7.31 5.47
N ASN A 278 9.16 6.81 4.29
CA ASN A 278 8.58 5.60 3.73
C ASN A 278 9.68 4.60 3.37
N GLY A 279 9.80 3.53 4.14
CA GLY A 279 10.45 2.30 3.64
C GLY A 279 9.59 1.67 2.55
N ASN A 280 10.17 0.82 1.72
CA ASN A 280 9.51 0.16 0.60
C ASN A 280 8.74 1.09 -0.34
N SER A 281 9.32 2.25 -0.61
CA SER A 281 8.75 3.18 -1.57
C SER A 281 9.07 2.74 -3.01
N ASN A 282 9.01 3.70 -3.95
CA ASN A 282 9.40 3.45 -5.34
C ASN A 282 10.81 2.87 -5.39
N ASN A 283 11.04 1.88 -6.25
CA ASN A 283 12.33 1.21 -6.41
C ASN A 283 12.89 0.62 -5.11
N GLN A 284 12.02 0.16 -4.21
CA GLN A 284 12.42 -0.37 -2.90
C GLN A 284 13.32 0.60 -2.13
N ALA A 285 13.08 1.90 -2.29
CA ALA A 285 13.85 2.93 -1.64
C ALA A 285 13.20 3.43 -0.35
N ILE A 286 14.01 4.06 0.49
CA ILE A 286 13.54 4.85 1.63
C ILE A 286 13.36 6.28 1.16
N LEU A 287 12.12 6.76 1.10
CA LEU A 287 11.81 8.08 0.52
C LEU A 287 10.98 8.93 1.47
N VAL A 288 11.29 10.23 1.47
CA VAL A 288 10.44 11.27 2.05
C VAL A 288 9.37 11.65 1.02
N LYS A 289 8.10 11.64 1.42
CA LYS A 289 6.98 11.97 0.53
C LYS A 289 5.91 12.81 1.24
N PRO A 290 5.35 13.83 0.57
CA PRO A 290 4.08 14.41 1.00
C PRO A 290 2.95 13.39 0.83
N ARG A 291 1.99 13.39 1.75
CA ARG A 291 0.77 12.59 1.69
C ARG A 291 -0.40 13.36 2.27
N PRO A 292 -1.61 13.23 1.73
CA PRO A 292 -2.77 13.81 2.38
C PRO A 292 -3.04 13.09 3.71
N LEU A 293 -3.37 13.83 4.75
CA LEU A 293 -3.73 13.26 6.06
C LEU A 293 -4.92 12.30 5.95
N SER A 294 -5.81 12.55 4.99
CA SER A 294 -6.96 11.69 4.68
C SER A 294 -6.58 10.26 4.28
N SER A 295 -5.33 10.03 3.87
CA SER A 295 -4.82 8.69 3.56
C SER A 295 -4.56 7.81 4.79
N VAL A 296 -4.43 8.42 5.98
CA VAL A 296 -4.23 7.70 7.24
C VAL A 296 -5.55 7.04 7.67
N VAL A 297 -5.47 5.75 7.99
CA VAL A 297 -6.60 4.95 8.51
C VAL A 297 -6.46 4.61 9.99
N TYR A 298 -5.24 4.31 10.43
CA TYR A 298 -4.88 4.09 11.82
C TYR A 298 -3.39 4.36 12.01
N PHE A 299 -2.94 4.45 13.26
CA PHE A 299 -1.54 4.67 13.59
C PHE A 299 -1.17 4.04 14.92
N TYR A 300 0.13 3.81 15.10
CA TYR A 300 0.73 3.35 16.34
C TYR A 300 1.44 4.54 17.00
N SER A 301 0.97 4.90 18.19
CA SER A 301 1.62 5.94 18.99
C SER A 301 2.90 5.41 19.61
N VAL A 302 3.98 6.17 19.47
CA VAL A 302 5.28 5.85 20.07
C VAL A 302 5.40 6.32 21.53
N GLU A 303 4.51 7.21 21.95
CA GLU A 303 4.33 7.71 23.32
C GLU A 303 2.88 8.18 23.47
N ASP A 304 2.39 8.23 24.72
CA ASP A 304 1.01 8.64 25.05
C ASP A 304 0.66 10.08 24.59
#